data_AF-A0A8S0TRS3-F1
#
_entry.id   AF-A0A8S0TRS3-F1
#
_cell.length_a   1.000
_cell.length_b   1.000
_cell.length_c   1.000
_cell.angle_alpha   90.00
_cell.angle_beta   90.00
_cell.angle_gamma   90.00
#
_symmetry.space_group_name_H-M   'P 1'
#
loop_
_entity.id
_entity.type
_entity.pdbx_description
1 polymer ?
#
loop_
_entity_poly.entity_id
_entity_poly.type
_entity_poly.pdbx_seq_one_letter_code
_entity_poly.pdbx_strand_id
1 'polypeptide(L)'
;MAVIHKLYMPLISASHSSFFCKPSISLNTSNYKSRLFGTTFSRIHTHRTPLPTLSRRLFLPSVSGLWDALAGGNSAREAVLAIRRGMLLFRQGDVFGSLVEFDKAIELDPRQKAYLWQRGLTLYYLDRFEEGAEQFRLDVAQNPNDTEESIWCFLCEAKLYGVDEPRRRFLEVGRDPRPVMRGAYNLFKDGGDPEKLVTAFSNGREHEYFYASLYAGLYHEAQVCV
;
A
#
# COMPACT_ATOMS: atom_id res chain seq x y z
N MET A 1 15.48 13.34 14.82
CA MET A 1 14.24 13.36 15.62
C MET A 1 13.17 14.33 15.11
N ALA A 2 13.49 15.58 14.71
CA ALA A 2 12.50 16.53 14.18
C ALA A 2 11.89 16.14 12.81
N VAL A 3 12.67 15.48 11.93
CA VAL A 3 12.22 14.99 10.61
C VAL A 3 11.18 13.87 10.76
N ILE A 4 11.42 12.94 11.70
CA ILE A 4 10.53 11.79 12.00
C ILE A 4 9.15 12.25 12.49
N HIS A 5 9.09 13.28 13.34
CA HIS A 5 7.82 13.79 13.86
C HIS A 5 7.02 14.58 12.81
N LYS A 6 7.69 15.27 11.87
CA LYS A 6 7.00 16.09 10.85
C LYS A 6 6.65 15.35 9.56
N LEU A 7 7.34 14.27 9.19
CA LEU A 7 6.95 13.40 8.07
C LEU A 7 5.54 12.81 8.24
N TYR A 8 5.06 12.64 9.48
CA TYR A 8 3.79 11.99 9.79
C TYR A 8 2.59 12.93 10.04
N MET A 9 2.78 14.25 10.14
CA MET A 9 1.69 15.19 10.47
C MET A 9 0.80 15.58 9.26
N PRO A 10 1.31 15.74 8.02
CA PRO A 10 0.45 16.12 6.89
C PRO A 10 -0.24 14.93 6.19
N LEU A 11 0.31 13.72 6.29
CA LEU A 11 -0.19 12.54 5.56
C LEU A 11 -1.48 11.94 6.13
N ILE A 12 -1.95 12.39 7.30
CA ILE A 12 -3.23 11.96 7.88
C ILE A 12 -4.43 12.61 7.16
N SER A 13 -4.21 13.68 6.37
CA SER A 13 -5.29 14.41 5.68
C SER A 13 -5.54 13.99 4.22
N ALA A 14 -4.74 13.08 3.64
CA ALA A 14 -4.94 12.63 2.26
C ALA A 14 -5.18 11.11 2.22
N SER A 15 -6.39 10.72 1.81
CA SER A 15 -6.83 9.35 1.48
C SER A 15 -7.19 8.40 2.65
N HIS A 16 -8.19 8.77 3.46
CA HIS A 16 -9.17 7.77 3.90
C HIS A 16 -10.14 7.51 2.74
N SER A 17 -9.78 6.63 1.82
CA SER A 17 -10.73 5.96 0.92
C SER A 17 -10.74 4.48 1.27
N SER A 18 -11.46 4.18 2.34
CA SER A 18 -11.91 2.83 2.69
C SER A 18 -12.82 2.31 1.57
N PHE A 19 -12.29 1.52 0.64
CA PHE A 19 -13.09 0.74 -0.29
C PHE A 19 -13.68 -0.46 0.45
N PHE A 20 -14.79 -0.23 1.15
CA PHE A 20 -15.75 -1.28 1.48
C PHE A 20 -16.56 -1.61 0.21
N CYS A 21 -16.23 -2.72 -0.44
CA CYS A 21 -17.13 -3.32 -1.42
C CYS A 21 -18.37 -3.87 -0.69
N LYS A 22 -19.49 -3.15 -0.77
CA LYS A 22 -20.82 -3.70 -0.47
C LYS A 22 -21.32 -4.48 -1.70
N PRO A 23 -21.79 -5.73 -1.56
CA PRO A 23 -22.56 -6.37 -2.63
C PRO A 23 -24.02 -5.87 -2.58
N SER A 24 -24.44 -5.13 -3.60
CA SER A 24 -25.83 -4.77 -3.85
C SER A 24 -26.55 -5.91 -4.55
N ILE A 25 -27.44 -6.60 -3.84
CA ILE A 25 -28.43 -7.52 -4.41
C ILE A 25 -29.63 -6.67 -4.85
N SER A 26 -29.84 -6.52 -6.15
CA SER A 26 -31.06 -5.93 -6.70
C SER A 26 -32.12 -7.03 -6.88
N LEU A 27 -33.18 -6.96 -6.07
CA LEU A 27 -34.43 -7.70 -6.27
C LEU A 27 -35.16 -7.11 -7.48
N ASN A 28 -35.39 -7.92 -8.51
CA ASN A 28 -36.26 -7.55 -9.63
C ASN A 28 -37.57 -8.33 -9.53
N THR A 29 -38.66 -7.59 -9.32
CA THR A 29 -40.02 -8.11 -9.16
C THR A 29 -40.82 -8.01 -10.45
N SER A 30 -41.57 -9.08 -10.72
CA SER A 30 -42.89 -9.10 -11.36
C SER A 30 -42.99 -8.80 -12.87
N ASN A 31 -43.44 -9.80 -13.63
CA ASN A 31 -44.81 -9.86 -14.17
C ASN A 31 -44.92 -10.94 -15.26
N TYR A 32 -45.74 -11.96 -15.04
CA TYR A 32 -46.37 -12.70 -16.14
C TYR A 32 -47.83 -12.98 -15.79
N LYS A 33 -48.72 -12.37 -16.56
CA LYS A 33 -50.16 -12.67 -16.59
C LYS A 33 -50.48 -13.56 -17.79
N SER A 34 -51.42 -14.46 -17.51
CA SER A 34 -52.45 -15.09 -18.36
C SER A 34 -52.06 -16.04 -19.49
N ARG A 35 -52.57 -17.28 -19.41
CA ARG A 35 -53.67 -17.77 -20.26
C ARG A 35 -54.28 -19.08 -19.75
N LEU A 36 -55.53 -19.28 -20.18
CA LEU A 36 -56.59 -20.14 -19.67
C LEU A 36 -56.57 -21.59 -20.22
N PHE A 37 -57.12 -22.49 -19.41
CA PHE A 37 -57.92 -23.71 -19.66
C PHE A 37 -57.70 -24.57 -20.92
N GLY A 38 -57.55 -25.88 -20.67
CA GLY A 38 -57.81 -26.96 -21.61
C GLY A 38 -57.81 -28.32 -20.90
N THR A 39 -58.98 -28.96 -20.83
CA THR A 39 -59.26 -30.26 -20.20
C THR A 39 -58.72 -31.43 -21.02
N THR A 40 -58.25 -32.50 -20.36
CA THR A 40 -58.65 -33.90 -20.66
C THR A 40 -58.07 -34.89 -19.66
N PHE A 41 -58.94 -35.82 -19.24
CA PHE A 41 -58.68 -36.95 -18.34
C PHE A 41 -58.21 -38.15 -19.18
N SER A 42 -57.16 -38.88 -18.78
CA SER A 42 -57.03 -40.32 -19.07
C SER A 42 -55.87 -41.02 -18.34
N ARG A 43 -56.28 -42.01 -17.54
CA ARG A 43 -55.78 -43.39 -17.44
C ARG A 43 -54.43 -43.69 -16.73
N ILE A 44 -54.59 -44.48 -15.66
CA ILE A 44 -53.64 -45.12 -14.76
C ILE A 44 -52.61 -45.97 -15.48
N HIS A 45 -51.33 -45.91 -15.07
CA HIS A 45 -50.40 -47.04 -15.06
C HIS A 45 -49.53 -47.00 -13.79
N THR A 46 -49.50 -48.12 -13.08
CA THR A 46 -48.70 -48.39 -11.88
C THR A 46 -47.24 -48.60 -12.24
N HIS A 47 -46.34 -47.78 -11.69
CA HIS A 47 -44.92 -48.10 -11.63
C HIS A 47 -44.38 -47.87 -10.21
N ARG A 48 -44.00 -48.97 -9.55
CA ARG A 48 -43.14 -48.97 -8.37
C ARG A 48 -41.77 -48.42 -8.78
N THR A 49 -41.29 -47.39 -8.11
CA THR A 49 -39.88 -46.96 -8.13
C THR A 49 -39.26 -47.20 -6.75
N PRO A 50 -38.03 -47.73 -6.65
CA PRO A 50 -37.39 -47.96 -5.36
C PRO A 50 -36.77 -46.67 -4.80
N LEU A 51 -36.75 -46.57 -3.47
CA LEU A 51 -36.08 -45.49 -2.72
C LEU A 51 -34.58 -45.41 -3.08
N PRO A 52 -34.02 -44.22 -3.32
CA PRO A 52 -32.58 -44.08 -3.46
C PRO A 52 -31.92 -44.22 -2.09
N THR A 53 -30.97 -45.14 -1.98
CA THR A 53 -30.07 -45.23 -0.83
C THR A 53 -29.11 -44.05 -0.88
N LEU A 54 -29.31 -43.07 0.00
CA LEU A 54 -28.34 -42.00 0.23
C LEU A 54 -27.08 -42.61 0.88
N SER A 55 -26.13 -43.05 0.06
CA SER A 55 -24.75 -43.20 0.52
C SER A 55 -24.21 -41.80 0.76
N ARG A 56 -24.39 -41.31 2.00
CA ARG A 56 -23.84 -40.04 2.46
C ARG A 56 -22.32 -40.19 2.52
N ARG A 57 -21.64 -40.03 1.38
CA ARG A 57 -20.20 -39.75 1.35
C ARG A 57 -20.03 -38.44 2.13
N LEU A 58 -19.54 -38.57 3.37
CA LEU A 58 -19.04 -37.45 4.13
C LEU A 58 -17.87 -36.88 3.33
N PHE A 59 -18.16 -35.84 2.54
CA PHE A 59 -17.14 -34.98 1.98
C PHE A 59 -16.58 -34.23 3.20
N LEU A 60 -15.52 -34.78 3.80
CA LEU A 60 -14.72 -34.06 4.79
C LEU A 60 -13.88 -33.08 3.96
N PRO A 61 -14.24 -31.78 3.88
CA PRO A 61 -13.32 -30.83 3.27
C PRO A 61 -12.00 -30.97 4.03
N SER A 62 -10.89 -31.08 3.30
CA SER A 62 -9.57 -31.17 3.92
C SER A 62 -9.45 -30.07 4.96
N VAL A 63 -9.16 -30.43 6.21
CA VAL A 63 -9.09 -29.48 7.34
C VAL A 63 -8.14 -28.32 7.01
N SER A 64 -7.18 -28.52 6.09
CA SER A 64 -6.29 -27.49 5.54
C SER A 64 -7.03 -26.26 5.01
N GLY A 65 -8.05 -26.42 4.15
CA GLY A 65 -8.74 -25.27 3.56
C GLY A 65 -9.63 -24.50 4.54
N LEU A 66 -10.11 -25.17 5.59
CA LEU A 66 -10.85 -24.53 6.67
C LEU A 66 -9.91 -23.85 7.67
N TRP A 67 -8.73 -24.43 7.93
CA TRP A 67 -7.68 -23.83 8.74
C TRP A 67 -7.07 -22.60 8.08
N ASP A 68 -6.79 -22.62 6.78
CA ASP A 68 -6.30 -21.43 6.08
C ASP A 68 -7.35 -20.30 6.06
N ALA A 69 -8.64 -20.65 5.96
CA ALA A 69 -9.73 -19.68 6.03
C ALA A 69 -9.94 -19.09 7.44
N LEU A 70 -9.76 -19.89 8.49
CA LEU A 70 -9.88 -19.46 9.89
C LEU A 70 -8.60 -18.76 10.41
N ALA A 71 -7.43 -19.27 10.06
CA ALA A 71 -6.13 -18.75 10.45
C ALA A 71 -5.71 -17.55 9.59
N GLY A 72 -5.96 -17.56 8.28
CA GLY A 72 -5.60 -16.45 7.37
C GLY A 72 -6.29 -15.14 7.72
N GLY A 73 -7.52 -15.18 8.26
CA GLY A 73 -8.20 -13.99 8.77
C GLY A 73 -7.55 -13.42 10.04
N ASN A 74 -7.00 -14.27 10.91
CA ASN A 74 -6.27 -13.84 12.10
C ASN A 74 -4.88 -13.29 11.73
N SER A 75 -4.14 -13.99 10.86
CA SER A 75 -2.81 -13.56 10.41
C SER A 75 -2.82 -12.20 9.71
N ALA A 76 -3.80 -11.95 8.83
CA ALA A 76 -3.92 -10.64 8.17
C ALA A 76 -4.21 -9.51 9.16
N ARG A 77 -5.04 -9.76 10.18
CA ARG A 77 -5.31 -8.77 11.24
C ARG A 77 -4.07 -8.51 12.09
N GLU A 78 -3.34 -9.56 12.44
CA GLU A 78 -2.07 -9.45 13.18
C GLU A 78 -1.00 -8.70 12.38
N ALA A 79 -0.93 -8.92 11.06
CA ALA A 79 -0.04 -8.17 10.17
C ALA A 79 -0.35 -6.67 10.24
N VAL A 80 -1.63 -6.28 10.16
CA VAL A 80 -2.04 -4.86 10.29
C VAL A 80 -1.67 -4.29 11.67
N LEU A 81 -1.76 -5.07 12.74
CA LEU A 81 -1.34 -4.63 14.07
C LEU A 81 0.18 -4.45 14.15
N ALA A 82 0.96 -5.35 13.56
CA ALA A 82 2.41 -5.25 13.48
C ALA A 82 2.83 -3.98 12.70
N ILE A 83 2.20 -3.69 11.54
CA ILE A 83 2.43 -2.44 10.79
C ILE A 83 2.19 -1.20 11.67
N ARG A 84 1.09 -1.17 12.42
CA ARG A 84 0.77 -0.05 13.33
C ARG A 84 1.80 0.11 14.44
N ARG A 85 2.31 -0.99 15.00
CA ARG A 85 3.39 -0.98 15.99
C ARG A 85 4.70 -0.50 15.39
N GLY A 86 5.06 -0.97 14.20
CA GLY A 86 6.23 -0.53 13.45
C GLY A 86 6.24 0.99 13.28
N MET A 87 5.12 1.57 12.82
CA MET A 87 4.98 3.03 12.71
C MET A 87 5.10 3.77 14.05
N LEU A 88 4.56 3.20 15.14
CA LEU A 88 4.64 3.80 16.47
C LEU A 88 6.07 3.81 17.00
N LEU A 89 6.78 2.69 16.88
CA LEU A 89 8.18 2.54 17.30
C LEU A 89 9.09 3.49 16.52
N PHE A 90 8.88 3.60 15.20
CA PHE A 90 9.60 4.55 14.36
C PHE A 90 9.43 5.99 14.87
N ARG A 91 8.18 6.40 15.18
CA ARG A 91 7.90 7.74 15.73
C ARG A 91 8.55 7.98 17.09
N GLN A 92 8.74 6.92 17.88
CA GLN A 92 9.42 6.97 19.18
C GLN A 92 10.95 6.99 19.05
N GLY A 93 11.48 6.82 17.83
CA GLY A 93 12.92 6.74 17.56
C GLY A 93 13.49 5.33 17.73
N ASP A 94 12.67 4.33 18.08
CA ASP A 94 13.08 2.93 18.05
C ASP A 94 13.00 2.41 16.60
N VAL A 95 14.00 2.79 15.81
CA VAL A 95 14.07 2.45 14.38
C VAL A 95 14.31 0.95 14.18
N PHE A 96 15.10 0.31 15.05
CA PHE A 96 15.34 -1.13 14.96
C PHE A 96 14.07 -1.93 15.31
N GLY A 97 13.40 -1.61 16.41
CA GLY A 97 12.13 -2.24 16.78
C GLY A 97 11.04 -2.02 15.74
N SER A 98 11.04 -0.86 15.09
CA SER A 98 10.15 -0.58 13.95
C SER A 98 10.32 -1.59 12.81
N LEU A 99 11.57 -1.85 12.41
CA LEU A 99 11.88 -2.79 11.34
C LEU A 99 11.43 -4.21 11.70
N VAL A 100 11.66 -4.65 12.94
CA VAL A 100 11.23 -5.98 13.43
C VAL A 100 9.72 -6.16 13.26
N GLU A 101 8.92 -5.15 13.61
CA GLU A 101 7.46 -5.22 13.45
C GLU A 101 7.03 -5.16 11.97
N PHE A 102 7.74 -4.43 11.11
CA PHE A 102 7.46 -4.47 9.66
C PHE A 102 7.81 -5.82 9.02
N ASP A 103 8.94 -6.42 9.37
CA ASP A 103 9.34 -7.74 8.88
C ASP A 103 8.36 -8.81 9.36
N LYS A 104 7.93 -8.74 10.63
CA LYS A 104 6.85 -9.59 11.16
C LYS A 104 5.54 -9.42 10.38
N ALA A 105 5.16 -8.20 10.01
CA ALA A 105 3.96 -7.99 9.20
C ALA A 105 4.05 -8.69 7.84
N ILE A 106 5.23 -8.71 7.22
CA ILE A 106 5.49 -9.40 5.95
C ILE A 106 5.44 -10.91 6.14
N GLU A 107 5.97 -11.45 7.24
CA GLU A 107 5.86 -12.88 7.56
C GLU A 107 4.40 -13.33 7.73
N LEU A 108 3.58 -12.50 8.39
CA LEU A 108 2.16 -12.78 8.63
C LEU A 108 1.30 -12.62 7.38
N ASP A 109 1.62 -11.63 6.52
CA ASP A 109 0.97 -11.43 5.24
C ASP A 109 1.97 -10.86 4.20
N PRO A 110 2.56 -11.73 3.36
CA PRO A 110 3.57 -11.32 2.38
C PRO A 110 3.09 -10.28 1.36
N ARG A 111 1.77 -10.16 1.14
CA ARG A 111 1.18 -9.18 0.21
C ARG A 111 1.39 -7.75 0.71
N GLN A 112 1.57 -7.57 2.02
CA GLN A 112 1.79 -6.26 2.61
C GLN A 112 3.12 -5.65 2.17
N LYS A 113 4.13 -6.46 1.84
CA LYS A 113 5.48 -5.98 1.51
C LYS A 113 5.48 -4.90 0.43
N ALA A 114 4.61 -5.02 -0.58
CA ALA A 114 4.56 -4.09 -1.69
C ALA A 114 3.96 -2.71 -1.35
N TYR A 115 3.45 -2.50 -0.12
CA TYR A 115 2.78 -1.27 0.32
C TYR A 115 3.41 -0.67 1.59
N LEU A 116 4.63 -1.09 1.94
CA LEU A 116 5.32 -0.70 3.18
C LEU A 116 6.44 0.31 2.92
N TRP A 117 6.15 1.45 2.30
CA TRP A 117 7.11 2.55 2.18
C TRP A 117 7.72 2.99 3.52
N GLN A 118 6.98 2.88 4.63
CA GLN A 118 7.52 3.22 5.97
C GLN A 118 8.66 2.28 6.39
N ARG A 119 8.65 1.02 5.92
CA ARG A 119 9.78 0.09 6.09
C ARG A 119 11.00 0.61 5.32
N GLY A 120 10.80 1.20 4.13
CA GLY A 120 11.87 1.83 3.35
C GLY A 120 12.54 2.98 4.10
N LEU A 121 11.76 3.86 4.74
CA LEU A 121 12.30 4.91 5.61
C LEU A 121 13.06 4.31 6.79
N THR A 122 12.49 3.29 7.43
CA THR A 122 13.13 2.60 8.56
C THR A 122 14.50 2.03 8.16
N LEU A 123 14.59 1.42 6.98
CA LEU A 123 15.83 0.91 6.43
C LEU A 123 16.84 2.02 6.12
N TYR A 124 16.39 3.16 5.57
CA TYR A 124 17.25 4.34 5.35
C TYR A 124 17.90 4.81 6.65
N TYR A 125 17.13 4.93 7.74
CA TYR A 125 17.66 5.36 9.05
C TYR A 125 18.50 4.28 9.77
N LEU A 126 18.54 3.06 9.26
CA LEU A 126 19.42 1.99 9.72
C LEU A 126 20.62 1.77 8.78
N ASP A 127 20.86 2.70 7.85
CA ASP A 127 21.90 2.62 6.82
C ASP A 127 21.79 1.38 5.91
N ARG A 128 20.62 0.74 5.85
CA ARG A 128 20.30 -0.41 4.98
C ARG A 128 19.79 0.08 3.63
N PHE A 129 20.58 0.91 2.97
CA PHE A 129 20.16 1.69 1.81
C PHE A 129 19.75 0.84 0.61
N GLU A 130 20.44 -0.28 0.35
CA GLU A 130 20.11 -1.15 -0.79
C GLU A 130 18.69 -1.73 -0.63
N GLU A 131 18.37 -2.22 0.56
CA GLU A 131 17.04 -2.74 0.88
C GLU A 131 15.99 -1.64 0.94
N GLY A 132 16.36 -0.45 1.41
CA GLY A 132 15.50 0.73 1.40
C GLY A 132 15.10 1.14 -0.01
N ALA A 133 16.07 1.26 -0.92
CA ALA A 133 15.83 1.55 -2.33
C ALA A 133 14.90 0.51 -2.96
N GLU A 134 15.15 -0.78 -2.71
CA GLU A 134 14.29 -1.85 -3.21
C GLU A 134 12.86 -1.75 -2.65
N GLN A 135 12.72 -1.44 -1.37
CA GLN A 135 11.41 -1.26 -0.74
C GLN A 135 10.61 -0.12 -1.38
N PHE A 136 11.26 0.98 -1.76
CA PHE A 136 10.61 2.09 -2.46
C PHE A 136 10.24 1.75 -3.90
N ARG A 137 11.08 0.99 -4.63
CA ARG A 137 10.74 0.50 -5.97
C ARG A 137 9.50 -0.39 -5.96
N LEU A 138 9.38 -1.26 -4.95
CA LEU A 138 8.20 -2.09 -4.76
C LEU A 138 6.93 -1.26 -4.53
N ASP A 139 7.03 -0.21 -3.72
CA ASP A 139 5.90 0.68 -3.41
C ASP A 139 5.46 1.49 -4.64
N VAL A 140 6.40 2.11 -5.35
CA VAL A 140 6.13 2.84 -6.61
C VAL A 140 5.52 1.94 -7.68
N ALA A 141 5.92 0.67 -7.76
CA ALA A 141 5.31 -0.27 -8.69
C ALA A 141 3.81 -0.51 -8.40
N GLN A 142 3.35 -0.29 -7.16
CA GLN A 142 1.93 -0.34 -6.78
C GLN A 142 1.25 1.03 -6.86
N ASN A 143 1.95 2.10 -6.49
CA ASN A 143 1.46 3.48 -6.50
C ASN A 143 2.38 4.37 -7.36
N PRO A 144 2.20 4.37 -8.69
CA PRO A 144 3.13 5.01 -9.61
C PRO A 144 3.04 6.54 -9.62
N ASN A 145 2.28 7.17 -8.72
CA ASN A 145 2.12 8.63 -8.66
C ASN A 145 2.76 9.25 -7.41
N ASP A 146 3.40 8.44 -6.56
CA ASP A 146 3.95 8.92 -5.31
C ASP A 146 5.38 9.43 -5.50
N THR A 147 5.52 10.74 -5.43
CA THR A 147 6.78 11.43 -5.73
C THR A 147 7.80 11.23 -4.62
N GLU A 148 7.34 11.18 -3.38
CA GLU A 148 8.16 11.01 -2.20
C GLU A 148 9.03 9.74 -2.31
N GLU A 149 8.45 8.62 -2.71
CA GLU A 149 9.10 7.30 -2.77
C GLU A 149 10.18 7.28 -3.85
N SER A 150 9.99 7.99 -4.97
CA SER A 150 11.04 8.16 -5.98
C SER A 150 12.25 8.94 -5.44
N ILE A 151 12.00 9.98 -4.65
CA ILE A 151 13.04 10.79 -4.01
C ILE A 151 13.73 9.97 -2.91
N TRP A 152 12.99 9.20 -2.11
CA TRP A 152 13.60 8.35 -1.09
C TRP A 152 14.41 7.20 -1.69
N CYS A 153 13.97 6.63 -2.81
CA CYS A 153 14.79 5.69 -3.58
C CYS A 153 16.09 6.35 -4.04
N PHE A 154 16.03 7.57 -4.58
CA PHE A 154 17.22 8.34 -4.93
C PHE A 154 18.14 8.56 -3.74
N LEU A 155 17.61 8.95 -2.58
CA LEU A 155 18.40 9.21 -1.36
C LEU A 155 19.14 7.96 -0.88
N CYS A 156 18.48 6.80 -0.88
CA CYS A 156 19.12 5.52 -0.60
C CYS A 156 20.27 5.24 -1.58
N GLU A 157 20.03 5.35 -2.88
CA GLU A 157 21.05 5.09 -3.89
C GLU A 157 22.20 6.10 -3.86
N ALA A 158 21.93 7.37 -3.54
CA ALA A 158 22.95 8.39 -3.39
C ALA A 158 23.92 8.08 -2.25
N LYS A 159 23.44 7.47 -1.16
CA LYS A 159 24.29 6.99 -0.06
C LYS A 159 25.21 5.83 -0.47
N LEU A 160 24.84 5.06 -1.49
CA LEU A 160 25.61 3.93 -1.98
C LEU A 160 26.59 4.31 -3.11
N TYR A 161 26.17 5.20 -4.00
CA TYR A 161 26.82 5.41 -5.30
C TYR A 161 27.14 6.87 -5.60
N GLY A 162 26.84 7.79 -4.69
CA GLY A 162 26.84 9.23 -4.96
C GLY A 162 25.65 9.66 -5.82
N VAL A 163 25.48 10.97 -6.04
CA VAL A 163 24.26 11.53 -6.67
C VAL A 163 24.15 11.32 -8.19
N ASP A 164 25.27 11.10 -8.88
CA ASP A 164 25.28 11.02 -10.35
C ASP A 164 24.58 9.76 -10.86
N GLU A 165 24.79 8.63 -10.19
CA GLU A 165 24.23 7.35 -10.59
C GLU A 165 22.70 7.30 -10.46
N PRO A 166 22.08 7.55 -9.29
CA PRO A 166 20.62 7.57 -9.17
C PRO A 166 19.96 8.64 -10.02
N ARG A 167 20.68 9.70 -10.40
CA ARG A 167 20.17 10.69 -11.36
C ARG A 167 20.03 10.10 -12.77
N ARG A 168 21.01 9.31 -13.22
CA ARG A 168 20.97 8.64 -14.54
C ARG A 168 19.84 7.61 -14.63
N ARG A 169 19.55 6.92 -13.53
CA ARG A 169 18.53 5.86 -13.44
C ARG A 169 17.34 6.26 -12.56
N PHE A 170 17.00 7.56 -12.55
CA PHE A 170 15.98 8.12 -11.65
C PHE A 170 14.66 7.35 -11.77
N LEU A 171 14.09 6.97 -10.62
CA LEU A 171 12.82 6.24 -10.57
C LEU A 171 11.67 7.15 -10.99
N GLU A 172 11.21 7.03 -12.23
CA GLU A 172 10.16 7.90 -12.75
C GLU A 172 8.78 7.56 -12.19
N VAL A 173 8.03 8.59 -11.82
CA VAL A 173 6.63 8.50 -11.39
C VAL A 173 5.74 9.46 -12.17
N GLY A 174 4.44 9.26 -12.07
CA GLY A 174 3.42 10.14 -12.63
C GLY A 174 3.44 11.53 -12.01
N ARG A 175 2.71 12.45 -12.64
CA ARG A 175 2.75 13.87 -12.28
C ARG A 175 2.02 14.14 -10.97
N ASP A 176 2.76 14.54 -9.94
CA ASP A 176 2.18 14.96 -8.66
C ASP A 176 1.31 16.23 -8.80
N PRO A 177 0.10 16.28 -8.24
CA PRO A 177 -0.75 17.48 -8.27
C PRO A 177 -0.21 18.64 -7.42
N ARG A 178 0.61 18.38 -6.40
CA ARG A 178 1.19 19.38 -5.48
C ARG A 178 2.38 20.09 -6.16
N PRO A 179 2.32 21.42 -6.36
CA PRO A 179 3.42 22.15 -7.01
C PRO A 179 4.77 21.98 -6.31
N VAL A 180 4.79 21.98 -4.98
CA VAL A 180 6.02 21.80 -4.19
C VAL A 180 6.67 20.45 -4.45
N MET A 181 5.88 19.38 -4.55
CA MET A 181 6.41 18.04 -4.80
C MET A 181 6.93 17.88 -6.21
N ARG A 182 6.29 18.49 -7.22
CA ARG A 182 6.87 18.55 -8.57
C ARG A 182 8.21 19.29 -8.59
N GLY A 183 8.33 20.36 -7.81
CA GLY A 183 9.58 21.09 -7.65
C GLY A 183 10.68 20.22 -7.02
N ALA A 184 10.35 19.49 -5.96
CA ALA A 184 11.27 18.54 -5.32
C ALA A 184 11.67 17.41 -6.28
N TYR A 185 10.72 16.79 -6.97
CA TYR A 185 10.98 15.74 -7.97
C TYR A 185 11.99 16.20 -9.03
N ASN A 186 11.74 17.35 -9.65
CA ASN A 186 12.63 17.92 -10.67
C ASN A 186 14.01 18.27 -10.08
N LEU A 187 14.07 18.78 -8.85
CA LEU A 187 15.33 19.09 -8.17
C LEU A 187 16.21 17.84 -8.03
N PHE A 188 15.66 16.70 -7.64
CA PHE A 188 16.42 15.46 -7.51
C PHE A 188 16.76 14.83 -8.87
N LYS A 189 15.79 14.81 -9.80
CA LYS A 189 15.92 14.21 -11.14
C LYS A 189 16.88 14.98 -12.05
N ASP A 190 16.76 16.30 -12.11
CA ASP A 190 17.50 17.13 -13.06
C ASP A 190 18.66 17.87 -12.39
N GLY A 191 18.66 17.93 -11.06
CA GLY A 191 19.51 18.85 -10.30
C GLY A 191 18.95 20.26 -10.29
N GLY A 192 19.60 21.13 -9.54
CA GLY A 192 19.22 22.54 -9.49
C GLY A 192 19.63 23.20 -8.20
N ASP A 193 18.99 24.33 -7.95
CA ASP A 193 19.21 25.17 -6.78
C ASP A 193 18.10 24.93 -5.75
N PRO A 194 18.39 24.27 -4.62
CA PRO A 194 17.41 24.02 -3.57
C PRO A 194 16.85 25.31 -2.94
N GLU A 195 17.61 26.41 -2.94
CA GLU A 195 17.14 27.68 -2.38
C GLU A 195 16.06 28.34 -3.26
N LYS A 196 16.11 28.10 -4.58
CA LYS A 196 15.03 28.50 -5.49
C LYS A 196 13.74 27.74 -5.17
N LEU A 197 13.83 26.46 -4.82
CA LEU A 197 12.67 25.68 -4.40
C LEU A 197 12.06 26.30 -3.13
N VAL A 198 12.87 26.56 -2.10
CA VAL A 198 12.41 27.16 -0.84
C VAL A 198 11.79 28.54 -1.07
N THR A 199 12.47 29.40 -1.82
CA THR A 199 12.02 30.76 -2.13
C THR A 199 10.69 30.77 -2.90
N ALA A 200 10.49 29.82 -3.82
CA ALA A 200 9.24 29.72 -4.58
C ALA A 200 8.01 29.46 -3.68
N PHE A 201 8.21 28.86 -2.50
CA PHE A 201 7.14 28.51 -1.58
C PHE A 201 7.19 29.27 -0.24
N SER A 202 8.10 30.24 -0.08
CA SER A 202 8.32 30.94 1.20
C SER A 202 7.13 31.79 1.67
N ASN A 203 6.34 32.31 0.71
CA ASN A 203 5.13 33.08 0.97
C ASN A 203 3.85 32.24 0.77
N GLY A 204 3.99 30.93 0.58
CA GLY A 204 2.90 30.00 0.30
C GLY A 204 2.22 29.47 1.57
N ARG A 205 1.54 28.32 1.44
CA ARG A 205 0.95 27.63 2.60
C ARG A 205 2.05 27.04 3.46
N GLU A 206 1.84 26.99 4.78
CA GLU A 206 2.84 26.52 5.74
C GLU A 206 3.39 25.12 5.39
N HIS A 207 2.51 24.20 4.96
CA HIS A 207 2.96 22.86 4.58
C HIS A 207 3.80 22.85 3.29
N GLU A 208 3.54 23.76 2.34
CA GLU A 208 4.35 23.86 1.12
C GLU A 208 5.74 24.39 1.44
N TYR A 209 5.83 25.42 2.28
CA TYR A 209 7.12 25.91 2.76
C TYR A 209 7.88 24.83 3.54
N PHE A 210 7.18 24.07 4.39
CA PHE A 210 7.76 22.95 5.12
C PHE A 210 8.34 21.90 4.16
N TYR A 211 7.59 21.44 3.16
CA TYR A 211 8.08 20.44 2.22
C TYR A 211 9.22 20.96 1.35
N ALA A 212 9.15 22.21 0.88
CA ALA A 212 10.24 22.83 0.13
C ALA A 212 11.53 22.85 0.96
N SER A 213 11.43 23.27 2.23
CA SER A 213 12.57 23.32 3.16
C SER A 213 13.11 21.92 3.48
N LEU A 214 12.22 20.94 3.67
CA LEU A 214 12.58 19.54 3.94
C LEU A 214 13.38 18.95 2.77
N TYR A 215 12.86 19.06 1.55
CA TYR A 215 13.51 18.48 0.37
C TYR A 215 14.77 19.23 -0.06
N ALA A 216 14.84 20.54 0.17
CA ALA A 216 16.09 21.29 0.04
C ALA A 216 17.17 20.75 1.00
N GLY A 217 16.82 20.51 2.28
CA GLY A 217 17.74 19.93 3.26
C GLY A 217 18.21 18.52 2.87
N LEU A 218 17.30 17.64 2.47
CA LEU A 218 17.64 16.29 2.01
C LEU A 218 18.51 16.32 0.74
N TYR A 219 18.27 17.27 -0.16
CA TYR A 219 19.08 17.45 -1.35
C TYR A 219 20.53 17.85 -1.02
N HIS A 220 20.74 18.69 0.00
CA HIS A 220 22.08 18.98 0.51
C HIS A 220 22.72 17.76 1.18
N GLU A 221 21.96 17.01 1.99
CA GLU A 221 22.46 15.78 2.61
C GLU A 221 22.99 14.79 1.56
N ALA A 222 22.25 14.61 0.45
CA ALA A 222 22.64 13.70 -0.62
C ALA A 222 23.96 14.09 -1.30
N GLN A 223 24.26 15.39 -1.43
CA GLN A 223 25.46 15.88 -2.10
C GLN A 223 26.75 15.70 -1.29
N VAL A 224 26.64 15.67 0.04
CA VAL A 224 27.79 15.54 0.94
C VAL A 224 28.27 14.07 1.01
N CYS A 225 27.51 13.15 0.45
CA CYS A 225 27.78 11.72 0.51
C CYS A 225 28.68 11.28 -0.65
N VAL A 226 30.01 11.35 -0.42
CA VAL A 226 31.05 10.46 -0.99
C VAL A 226 32.18 10.34 0.03
#